data_AF-A0A2M8PPL0-F1
#
_entry.id   AF-A0A2M8PPL0-F1
#
_cell.length_a   1.000
_cell.length_b   1.000
_cell.length_c   1.000
_cell.angle_alpha   90.00
_cell.angle_beta   90.00
_cell.angle_gamma   90.00
#
_symmetry.space_group_name_H-M   'P 1'
#
loop_
_entity.id
_entity.type
_entity.pdbx_description
1 polymer ?
#
loop_
_entity_poly.entity_id
_entity_poly.type
_entity_poly.pdbx_seq_one_letter_code
_entity_poly.pdbx_strand_id
1 'polypeptide(L)'
;MLYSLYHQLYYTRNEDLPTFEDALAAEPDRKAGKQLPSGLCIMVESLYYRETAKFSEQLSRYFNCFPREQMHVIIHDDLRDDTPGVYRRTLEFLDVDANFTTDFAPVNTNKYYRNERIQDFLLMPPAWIMRLGKAILPVARPIYWKLRAVNHTIEKRPPMNPELRAQLQREFLPEVERLSELLNRDLTHWCRVE
;
A
#
# COMPACT_ATOMS: atom_id res chain seq x y z
N MET A 1 6.01 -0.93 -5.70
CA MET A 1 5.12 -0.41 -4.65
C MET A 1 3.74 0.02 -5.19
N LEU A 2 3.65 0.96 -6.14
CA LEU A 2 2.40 1.61 -6.57
C LEU A 2 1.23 0.64 -6.83
N TYR A 3 1.50 -0.43 -7.56
CA TYR A 3 0.49 -1.44 -7.88
C TYR A 3 -0.07 -2.16 -6.65
N SER A 4 0.80 -2.43 -5.66
CA SER A 4 0.37 -3.02 -4.39
C SER A 4 -0.48 -2.03 -3.59
N LEU A 5 -0.14 -0.74 -3.62
CA LEU A 5 -0.93 0.30 -2.99
C LEU A 5 -2.32 0.40 -3.63
N TYR A 6 -2.40 0.46 -4.96
CA TYR A 6 -3.66 0.44 -5.70
C TYR A 6 -4.57 -0.71 -5.27
N HIS A 7 -4.08 -1.96 -5.30
CA HIS A 7 -4.89 -3.13 -4.91
C HIS A 7 -5.32 -3.06 -3.43
N GLN A 8 -4.47 -2.53 -2.54
CA GLN A 8 -4.83 -2.31 -1.14
C GLN A 8 -5.92 -1.23 -0.98
N LEU A 9 -5.83 -0.13 -1.72
CA LEU A 9 -6.83 0.94 -1.69
C LEU A 9 -8.16 0.49 -2.31
N TYR A 10 -8.10 -0.28 -3.40
CA TYR A 10 -9.29 -0.85 -4.05
C TYR A 10 -9.98 -1.85 -3.12
N TYR A 11 -9.21 -2.74 -2.49
CA TYR A 11 -9.71 -3.68 -1.49
C TYR A 11 -10.22 -3.00 -0.21
N THR A 12 -9.70 -1.84 0.17
CA THR A 12 -10.23 -1.08 1.32
C THR A 12 -11.35 -0.12 0.96
N ARG A 13 -11.79 -0.12 -0.31
CA ARG A 13 -12.81 0.79 -0.87
C ARG A 13 -12.43 2.28 -0.77
N ASN A 14 -11.13 2.56 -0.71
CA ASN A 14 -10.58 3.91 -0.81
C ASN A 14 -10.21 4.30 -2.24
N GLU A 15 -10.14 3.33 -3.15
CA GLU A 15 -10.01 3.52 -4.59
C GLU A 15 -11.26 2.94 -5.26
N ASP A 16 -11.88 3.72 -6.13
CA ASP A 16 -13.15 3.40 -6.80
C ASP A 16 -12.98 3.11 -8.30
N LEU A 17 -11.80 3.41 -8.86
CA LEU A 17 -11.51 3.13 -10.26
C LEU A 17 -11.09 1.65 -10.45
N PRO A 18 -11.67 0.97 -11.45
CA PRO A 18 -11.58 -0.49 -11.59
C PRO A 18 -10.23 -0.98 -12.11
N THR A 19 -9.39 -0.07 -12.62
CA THR A 19 -8.05 -0.41 -13.11
C THR A 19 -6.98 0.51 -12.51
N PHE A 20 -5.74 0.00 -12.48
CA PHE A 20 -4.61 0.78 -12.00
C PHE A 20 -4.26 1.93 -12.96
N GLU A 21 -4.45 1.71 -14.26
CA GLU A 21 -4.31 2.66 -15.34
C GLU A 21 -5.24 3.86 -15.14
N ASP A 22 -6.53 3.60 -14.90
CA ASP A 22 -7.53 4.65 -14.64
C ASP A 22 -7.17 5.42 -13.37
N ALA A 23 -6.78 4.71 -12.31
CA ALA A 23 -6.37 5.29 -11.03
C ALA A 23 -5.15 6.22 -11.18
N LEU A 24 -4.16 5.83 -11.99
CA LEU A 24 -3.00 6.66 -12.33
C LEU A 24 -3.37 7.87 -13.19
N ALA A 25 -4.31 7.72 -14.12
CA ALA A 25 -4.76 8.79 -15.00
C ALA A 25 -5.60 9.85 -14.26
N ALA A 26 -6.31 9.46 -13.21
CA ALA A 26 -7.11 10.36 -12.38
C ALA A 26 -6.29 11.22 -11.41
N GLU A 27 -5.00 10.92 -11.20
CA GLU A 27 -4.16 11.62 -10.22
C GLU A 27 -4.15 13.17 -10.37
N PRO A 28 -4.02 13.76 -11.58
CA PRO A 28 -4.06 15.21 -11.75
C PRO A 28 -5.41 15.83 -11.34
N ASP A 29 -6.52 15.15 -11.67
CA ASP A 29 -7.86 15.61 -11.29
C ASP A 29 -8.07 15.51 -9.78
N ARG A 30 -7.56 14.45 -9.15
CA ARG A 30 -7.58 14.28 -7.68
C ARG A 30 -6.82 15.38 -6.97
N LYS A 31 -5.64 15.76 -7.48
CA LYS A 31 -4.87 16.92 -6.96
C LYS A 31 -5.62 18.25 -7.10
N ALA A 32 -6.52 18.36 -8.09
CA ALA A 32 -7.40 19.50 -8.27
C ALA A 32 -8.72 19.41 -7.45
N GLY A 33 -8.85 18.42 -6.56
CA GLY A 33 -10.05 18.19 -5.75
C GLY A 33 -11.23 17.58 -6.52
N LYS A 34 -10.99 17.03 -7.71
CA LYS A 34 -11.99 16.37 -8.56
C LYS A 34 -11.81 14.86 -8.52
N GLN A 35 -12.83 14.09 -8.91
CA GLN A 35 -12.77 12.62 -8.97
C GLN A 35 -12.28 11.96 -7.66
N LEU A 36 -12.68 12.54 -6.52
CA LEU A 36 -12.40 11.97 -5.21
C LEU A 36 -13.45 10.90 -4.87
N PRO A 37 -13.04 9.71 -4.41
CA PRO A 37 -13.97 8.67 -3.99
C PRO A 37 -14.87 9.16 -2.87
N SER A 38 -16.19 8.98 -3.01
CA SER A 38 -17.18 9.47 -2.03
C SER A 38 -17.06 8.81 -0.64
N GLY A 39 -16.50 7.60 -0.57
CA GLY A 39 -16.29 6.83 0.65
C GLY A 39 -14.86 6.93 1.21
N LEU A 40 -14.04 7.87 0.74
CA LEU A 40 -12.65 7.99 1.15
C LEU A 40 -12.53 8.17 2.67
N CYS A 41 -11.81 7.27 3.32
CA CYS A 41 -11.61 7.26 4.78
C CYS A 41 -10.13 7.38 5.18
N ILE A 42 -9.28 7.77 4.23
CA ILE A 42 -7.84 7.97 4.38
C ILE A 42 -7.45 9.36 3.86
N MET A 43 -6.19 9.74 4.07
CA MET A 43 -5.61 10.95 3.48
C MET A 43 -5.64 10.88 1.95
N VAL A 44 -6.14 11.95 1.31
CA VAL A 44 -6.30 12.05 -0.15
C VAL A 44 -4.98 11.87 -0.90
N GLU A 45 -3.87 12.25 -0.27
CA GLU A 45 -2.52 12.10 -0.76
C GLU A 45 -2.14 10.64 -1.03
N SER A 46 -2.82 9.68 -0.38
CA SER A 46 -2.63 8.25 -0.65
C SER A 46 -3.06 7.84 -2.06
N LEU A 47 -3.91 8.65 -2.72
CA LEU A 47 -4.32 8.48 -4.12
C LEU A 47 -3.37 9.18 -5.10
N TYR A 48 -2.37 9.92 -4.60
CA TYR A 48 -1.33 10.53 -5.43
C TYR A 48 -0.19 9.53 -5.60
N TYR A 49 -0.47 8.51 -6.41
CA TYR A 49 0.42 7.36 -6.62
C TYR A 49 1.84 7.80 -6.94
N ARG A 50 2.03 8.74 -7.87
CA ARG A 50 3.38 9.19 -8.25
C ARG A 50 4.09 9.94 -7.14
N GLU A 51 3.39 10.78 -6.38
CA GLU A 51 3.96 11.48 -5.24
C GLU A 51 4.42 10.51 -4.15
N THR A 52 3.66 9.43 -3.94
CA THR A 52 3.97 8.42 -2.93
C THR A 52 5.32 7.73 -3.21
N ALA A 53 5.73 7.62 -4.47
CA ALA A 53 7.01 7.00 -4.88
C ALA A 53 8.22 7.95 -4.92
N LYS A 54 8.06 9.24 -4.55
CA LYS A 54 9.17 10.21 -4.51
C LYS A 54 10.03 10.09 -3.24
N PHE A 55 10.64 8.93 -3.05
CA PHE A 55 11.40 8.60 -1.84
C PHE A 55 12.65 9.44 -1.62
N SER A 56 13.34 9.89 -2.67
CA SER A 56 14.56 10.69 -2.56
C SER A 56 14.28 12.01 -1.83
N GLU A 57 13.23 12.72 -2.22
CA GLU A 57 12.80 13.97 -1.58
C GLU A 57 12.30 13.71 -0.15
N GLN A 58 11.50 12.64 0.01
CA GLN A 58 10.96 12.26 1.32
C GLN A 58 12.09 11.94 2.32
N LEU A 59 13.06 11.12 1.95
CA LEU A 59 14.20 10.75 2.79
C LEU A 59 15.16 11.92 3.03
N SER A 60 15.39 12.77 2.01
CA SER A 60 16.23 13.95 2.17
C SER A 60 15.73 14.87 3.28
N ARG A 61 14.40 15.03 3.43
CA ARG A 61 13.83 15.80 4.55
C ARG A 61 14.21 15.21 5.92
N TYR A 62 14.21 13.88 6.05
CA TYR A 62 14.62 13.23 7.30
C TYR A 62 16.12 13.38 7.55
N PHE A 63 16.97 13.15 6.53
CA PHE A 63 18.43 13.28 6.69
C PHE A 63 18.89 14.72 6.97
N ASN A 64 18.10 15.73 6.58
CA ASN A 64 18.38 17.12 6.93
C ASN A 64 18.05 17.45 8.40
N CYS A 65 17.20 16.65 9.06
CA CYS A 65 16.75 16.90 10.42
C CYS A 65 17.38 15.96 11.45
N PHE A 66 17.76 14.75 11.03
CA PHE A 66 18.27 13.72 11.91
C PHE A 66 19.65 13.22 11.44
N PRO A 67 20.59 12.98 12.37
CA PRO A 67 21.88 12.39 12.06
C PRO A 67 21.71 11.00 11.44
N ARG A 68 22.66 10.61 10.59
CA ARG A 68 22.54 9.40 9.77
C ARG A 68 22.48 8.13 10.60
N GLU A 69 23.14 8.13 11.76
CA GLU A 69 23.22 7.00 12.70
C GLU A 69 21.87 6.70 13.36
N GLN A 70 20.94 7.67 13.40
CA GLN A 70 19.58 7.48 13.91
C GLN A 70 18.60 6.98 12.84
N MET A 71 19.06 6.77 11.59
CA MET A 71 18.20 6.44 10.47
C MET A 71 18.56 5.07 9.88
N HIS A 72 17.60 4.14 9.91
CA HIS A 72 17.74 2.81 9.32
C HIS A 72 16.80 2.64 8.13
N VAL A 73 17.36 2.64 6.92
CA VAL A 73 16.59 2.45 5.68
C VAL A 73 16.66 0.98 5.28
N ILE A 74 15.49 0.34 5.23
CA ILE A 74 15.35 -1.05 4.78
C ILE A 74 14.85 -1.06 3.33
N ILE A 75 15.58 -1.73 2.45
CA ILE A 75 15.13 -1.98 1.08
C ILE A 75 14.20 -3.20 1.10
N HIS A 76 13.01 -3.05 0.54
CA HIS A 76 11.99 -4.10 0.57
C HIS A 76 12.47 -5.42 -0.08
N ASP A 77 13.29 -5.35 -1.13
CA ASP A 77 13.84 -6.56 -1.77
C ASP A 77 14.75 -7.33 -0.83
N ASP A 78 15.58 -6.67 -0.02
CA ASP A 78 16.38 -7.35 1.01
C ASP A 78 15.49 -8.00 2.07
N LEU A 79 14.42 -7.31 2.47
CA LEU A 79 13.48 -7.86 3.46
C LEU A 79 12.79 -9.10 2.92
N ARG A 80 12.47 -9.13 1.62
CA ARG A 80 11.88 -10.28 0.94
C ARG A 80 12.87 -11.43 0.79
N ASP A 81 14.11 -11.12 0.42
CA ASP A 81 15.12 -12.12 0.06
C ASP A 81 15.87 -12.67 1.29
N ASP A 82 16.00 -11.89 2.37
CA ASP A 82 16.65 -12.23 3.64
C ASP A 82 15.91 -11.58 4.83
N THR A 83 14.65 -12.01 5.08
CA THR A 83 13.86 -11.51 6.22
C THR A 83 14.57 -11.68 7.57
N PRO A 84 15.13 -12.87 7.92
CA PRO A 84 15.79 -13.05 9.20
C PRO A 84 17.00 -12.15 9.40
N GLY A 85 17.82 -11.95 8.36
CA GLY A 85 18.99 -11.08 8.44
C GLY A 85 18.62 -9.60 8.53
N VAL A 86 17.65 -9.13 7.74
CA VAL A 86 17.13 -7.74 7.87
C VAL A 86 16.53 -7.51 9.26
N TYR A 87 15.77 -8.48 9.78
CA TYR A 87 15.19 -8.41 11.11
C TYR A 87 16.27 -8.29 12.19
N ARG A 88 17.30 -9.14 12.16
CA ARG A 88 18.44 -9.05 13.07
C ARG A 88 19.11 -7.68 13.01
N ARG A 89 19.43 -7.16 11.82
CA ARG A 89 20.03 -5.83 11.64
C ARG A 89 19.14 -4.71 12.19
N THR A 90 17.82 -4.88 12.10
CA THR A 90 16.85 -3.94 12.70
C THR A 90 16.92 -3.98 14.23
N LEU A 91 17.01 -5.16 14.83
CA LEU A 91 17.17 -5.31 16.28
C LEU A 91 18.50 -4.72 16.78
N GLU A 92 19.59 -4.95 16.06
CA GLU A 92 20.90 -4.35 16.33
C GLU A 92 20.85 -2.82 16.25
N PHE A 93 20.18 -2.27 15.22
CA PHE A 93 19.98 -0.83 15.09
C PHE A 93 19.15 -0.23 16.24
N LEU A 94 18.15 -0.97 16.74
CA LEU A 94 17.32 -0.56 17.88
C LEU A 94 17.99 -0.78 19.25
N ASP A 95 19.20 -1.35 19.29
CA ASP A 95 19.94 -1.71 20.50
C ASP A 95 19.14 -2.63 21.44
N VAL A 96 18.52 -3.67 20.86
CA VAL A 96 17.80 -4.73 21.59
C VAL A 96 18.41 -6.11 21.30
N ASP A 97 17.90 -7.17 21.96
CA ASP A 97 18.44 -8.53 21.79
C ASP A 97 18.32 -9.02 20.34
N ALA A 98 19.44 -9.03 19.63
CA ALA A 98 19.57 -9.46 18.24
C ALA A 98 19.34 -10.98 18.02
N ASN A 99 19.25 -11.77 19.10
CA ASN A 99 18.95 -13.21 19.03
C ASN A 99 17.45 -13.51 19.17
N PHE A 100 16.61 -12.52 19.43
CA PHE A 100 15.17 -12.72 19.46
C PHE A 100 14.67 -13.22 18.09
N THR A 101 13.81 -14.24 18.10
CA THR A 101 13.25 -14.83 16.88
C THR A 101 11.72 -14.85 16.93
N THR A 102 11.12 -14.83 15.74
CA THR A 102 9.67 -14.89 15.54
C THR A 102 9.35 -15.64 14.25
N ASP A 103 8.08 -16.00 14.06
CA ASP A 103 7.58 -16.45 12.76
C ASP A 103 7.61 -15.29 11.75
N PHE A 104 8.09 -15.59 10.54
CA PHE A 104 8.19 -14.65 9.41
C PHE A 104 7.15 -14.94 8.32
N ALA A 105 6.10 -15.69 8.65
CA ALA A 105 5.00 -15.95 7.72
C ALA A 105 4.45 -14.63 7.15
N PRO A 106 4.26 -14.54 5.81
CA PRO A 106 3.69 -13.35 5.20
C PRO A 106 2.30 -13.03 5.76
N VAL A 107 2.19 -11.90 6.44
CA VAL A 107 0.92 -11.33 6.88
C VAL A 107 0.44 -10.28 5.88
N ASN A 108 -0.88 -10.16 5.68
CA ASN A 108 -1.48 -9.23 4.71
C ASN A 108 -1.15 -9.51 3.24
N THR A 109 -1.18 -10.78 2.85
CA THR A 109 -1.23 -11.15 1.43
C THR A 109 -2.42 -10.49 0.75
N ASN A 110 -2.29 -10.28 -0.57
CA ASN A 110 -3.32 -9.65 -1.38
C ASN A 110 -4.67 -10.36 -1.25
N LYS A 111 -5.76 -9.57 -1.23
CA LYS A 111 -7.12 -10.05 -1.05
C LYS A 111 -8.07 -9.35 -2.01
N TYR A 112 -9.13 -10.05 -2.38
CA TYR A 112 -10.27 -9.50 -3.11
C TYR A 112 -11.57 -9.79 -2.39
N TYR A 113 -12.61 -9.04 -2.74
CA TYR A 113 -13.98 -9.43 -2.40
C TYR A 113 -14.56 -10.32 -3.49
N ARG A 114 -15.25 -11.37 -3.08
CA ARG A 114 -16.06 -12.18 -4.01
C ARG A 114 -17.23 -11.37 -4.56
N ASN A 115 -17.80 -10.49 -3.74
CA ASN A 115 -18.87 -9.59 -4.13
C ASN A 115 -18.65 -8.20 -3.53
N GLU A 116 -18.30 -7.24 -4.39
CA GLU A 116 -18.06 -5.86 -3.99
C GLU A 116 -19.30 -5.16 -3.47
N ARG A 117 -20.49 -5.43 -4.04
CA ARG A 117 -21.75 -4.80 -3.59
C ARG A 117 -22.12 -5.22 -2.17
N ILE A 118 -21.88 -6.50 -1.83
CA ILE A 118 -22.05 -6.97 -0.45
C ILE A 118 -21.07 -6.21 0.46
N GLN A 119 -19.84 -6.02 0.03
CA GLN A 119 -18.88 -5.27 0.83
C GLN A 119 -19.28 -3.80 1.02
N ASP A 120 -19.68 -3.12 -0.05
CA ASP A 120 -20.12 -1.73 -0.02
C ASP A 120 -21.31 -1.56 0.93
N PHE A 121 -22.26 -2.50 0.90
CA PHE A 121 -23.38 -2.53 1.84
C PHE A 121 -22.92 -2.76 3.30
N LEU A 122 -21.93 -3.62 3.53
CA LEU A 122 -21.41 -3.91 4.88
C LEU A 122 -20.60 -2.72 5.46
N LEU A 123 -19.89 -1.97 4.62
CA LEU A 123 -19.10 -0.80 5.04
C LEU A 123 -19.95 0.46 5.15
N MET A 124 -20.84 0.69 4.19
CA MET A 124 -21.70 1.87 4.08
C MET A 124 -23.17 1.43 3.94
N PRO A 125 -23.78 0.87 5.00
CA PRO A 125 -25.18 0.48 4.95
C PRO A 125 -26.08 1.71 4.74
N PRO A 126 -27.22 1.56 4.05
CA PRO A 126 -28.20 2.63 3.89
C PRO A 126 -28.58 3.31 5.20
N ALA A 127 -28.80 4.63 5.17
CA ALA A 127 -29.07 5.44 6.37
C ALA A 127 -30.25 4.93 7.22
N TRP A 128 -31.26 4.29 6.60
CA TRP A 128 -32.39 3.71 7.35
C TRP A 128 -31.98 2.50 8.20
N ILE A 129 -31.02 1.69 7.75
CA ILE A 129 -30.45 0.56 8.54
C ILE A 129 -29.68 1.11 9.74
N MET A 130 -28.90 2.17 9.51
CA MET A 130 -28.18 2.86 10.59
C MET A 130 -29.13 3.48 11.61
N ARG A 131 -30.28 4.02 11.17
CA ARG A 131 -31.34 4.56 12.05
C ARG A 131 -32.05 3.48 12.87
N LEU A 132 -32.14 2.25 12.36
CA LEU A 132 -32.61 1.08 13.12
C LEU A 132 -31.56 0.53 14.12
N GLY A 133 -30.46 1.27 14.33
CA GLY A 133 -29.37 0.93 15.22
C GLY A 133 -29.75 0.74 16.70
N LYS A 134 -28.80 0.15 17.44
CA LYS A 134 -28.87 -0.41 18.82
C LYS A 134 -29.75 -1.65 19.03
N ALA A 135 -30.94 -1.74 18.44
CA ALA A 135 -31.82 -2.91 18.62
C ALA A 135 -31.42 -4.11 17.75
N ILE A 136 -31.06 -3.86 16.48
CA ILE A 136 -30.72 -4.91 15.50
C ILE A 136 -29.22 -5.24 15.52
N LEU A 137 -28.38 -4.30 15.93
CA LEU A 137 -26.92 -4.41 15.87
C LEU A 137 -26.36 -5.63 16.62
N PRO A 138 -26.84 -6.01 17.83
CA PRO A 138 -26.33 -7.21 18.53
C PRO A 138 -26.62 -8.50 17.77
N VAL A 139 -27.80 -8.59 17.14
CA VAL A 139 -28.27 -9.77 16.39
C VAL A 139 -27.60 -9.86 15.01
N ALA A 140 -27.39 -8.71 14.37
CA ALA A 140 -26.75 -8.64 13.05
C ALA A 140 -25.21 -8.76 13.13
N ARG A 141 -24.58 -8.50 14.28
CA ARG A 141 -23.12 -8.57 14.46
C ARG A 141 -22.51 -9.93 14.09
N PRO A 142 -22.98 -11.09 14.56
CA PRO A 142 -22.41 -12.39 14.13
C PRO A 142 -22.60 -12.64 12.64
N ILE A 143 -23.73 -12.21 12.06
CA ILE A 143 -24.00 -12.32 10.62
C ILE A 143 -23.03 -11.43 9.83
N TYR A 144 -22.82 -10.19 10.28
CA TYR A 144 -21.84 -9.25 9.71
C TYR A 144 -20.43 -9.86 9.68
N TRP A 145 -19.95 -10.41 10.81
CA TRP A 145 -18.61 -11.00 10.86
C TRP A 145 -18.50 -12.26 10.01
N LYS A 146 -19.56 -13.07 9.93
CA LYS A 146 -19.60 -14.24 9.05
C LYS A 146 -19.59 -13.84 7.58
N LEU A 147 -20.42 -12.88 7.17
CA LEU A 147 -20.46 -12.34 5.81
C LEU A 147 -19.12 -11.72 5.42
N ARG A 148 -18.53 -10.92 6.30
CA ARG A 148 -17.18 -10.36 6.11
C ARG A 148 -16.13 -11.46 6.02
N ALA A 149 -16.18 -12.52 6.83
CA ALA A 149 -15.20 -13.60 6.74
C ALA A 149 -15.29 -14.37 5.41
N VAL A 150 -16.50 -14.63 4.91
CA VAL A 150 -16.70 -15.43 3.68
C VAL A 150 -16.61 -14.61 2.38
N ASN A 151 -16.75 -13.28 2.45
CA ASN A 151 -16.73 -12.43 1.26
C ASN A 151 -15.31 -12.11 0.78
N HIS A 152 -14.27 -12.55 1.48
CA HIS A 152 -12.89 -12.28 1.08
C HIS A 152 -12.22 -13.55 0.56
N THR A 153 -11.32 -13.37 -0.41
CA THR A 153 -10.48 -14.43 -0.98
C THR A 153 -9.03 -13.96 -1.00
N ILE A 154 -8.08 -14.88 -0.75
CA ILE A 154 -6.65 -14.60 -0.88
C ILE A 154 -6.24 -15.08 -2.27
N GLU A 155 -5.91 -14.15 -3.14
CA GLU A 155 -5.50 -14.44 -4.51
C GLU A 155 -4.31 -13.56 -4.89
N LYS A 156 -3.45 -14.10 -5.76
CA LYS A 156 -2.32 -13.34 -6.30
C LYS A 156 -2.85 -12.19 -7.15
N ARG A 157 -2.21 -11.03 -7.06
CA ARG A 157 -2.52 -9.90 -7.95
C ARG A 157 -2.28 -10.34 -9.39
N PRO A 158 -3.14 -9.93 -10.34
CA PRO A 158 -2.81 -10.10 -11.75
C PRO A 158 -1.50 -9.35 -12.05
N PRO A 159 -0.70 -9.79 -13.01
CA PRO A 159 0.47 -9.03 -13.42
C PRO A 159 0.03 -7.66 -13.96
N MET A 160 0.79 -6.63 -13.64
CA MET A 160 0.63 -5.31 -14.26
C MET A 160 0.83 -5.42 -15.78
N ASN A 161 0.08 -4.63 -16.55
CA ASN A 161 0.31 -4.48 -17.98
C ASN A 161 1.81 -4.18 -18.27
N PRO A 162 2.49 -4.95 -19.15
CA PRO A 162 3.91 -4.79 -19.41
C PRO A 162 4.29 -3.42 -19.98
N GLU A 163 3.47 -2.86 -20.86
CA GLU A 163 3.71 -1.55 -21.47
C GLU A 163 3.66 -0.43 -20.42
N LEU A 164 2.66 -0.47 -19.53
CA LEU A 164 2.53 0.44 -18.40
C LEU A 164 3.72 0.28 -17.43
N ARG A 165 4.14 -0.95 -17.14
CA ARG A 165 5.32 -1.20 -16.31
C ARG A 165 6.55 -0.54 -16.91
N ALA A 166 6.82 -0.76 -18.20
CA ALA A 166 7.96 -0.16 -18.89
C ALA A 166 7.86 1.38 -18.97
N GLN A 167 6.65 1.93 -19.08
CA GLN A 167 6.42 3.37 -18.98
C GLN A 167 6.80 3.89 -17.58
N LEU A 168 6.29 3.28 -16.52
CA LEU A 168 6.56 3.71 -15.14
C LEU A 168 8.05 3.55 -14.79
N GLN A 169 8.71 2.47 -15.22
CA GLN A 169 10.15 2.27 -15.00
C GLN A 169 10.98 3.40 -15.63
N ARG A 170 10.64 3.80 -16.87
CA ARG A 170 11.28 4.95 -17.52
C ARG A 170 10.96 6.27 -16.80
N GLU A 171 9.72 6.45 -16.38
CA GLU A 171 9.26 7.65 -15.66
C GLU A 171 9.99 7.82 -14.31
N PHE A 172 10.18 6.73 -13.56
CA PHE A 172 10.82 6.75 -12.24
C PHE A 172 12.33 6.56 -12.25
N LEU A 173 12.96 6.29 -13.40
CA LEU A 173 14.41 6.11 -13.47
C LEU A 173 15.20 7.28 -12.85
N PRO A 174 14.91 8.57 -13.17
CA PRO A 174 15.60 9.69 -12.55
C PRO A 174 15.40 9.76 -11.03
N GLU A 175 14.25 9.29 -10.54
CA GLU A 175 13.99 9.23 -9.11
C GLU A 175 14.79 8.12 -8.42
N VAL A 176 14.88 6.95 -9.06
CA VAL A 176 15.67 5.81 -8.59
C VAL A 176 17.17 6.12 -8.60
N GLU A 177 17.66 6.85 -9.60
CA GLU A 177 19.05 7.33 -9.64
C GLU A 177 19.37 8.25 -8.45
N ARG A 178 18.53 9.26 -8.20
CA ARG A 178 18.69 10.15 -7.04
C ARG A 178 18.61 9.40 -5.71
N LEU A 179 17.69 8.44 -5.59
CA LEU A 179 17.58 7.60 -4.40
C LEU A 179 18.83 6.72 -4.23
N SER A 180 19.38 6.20 -5.32
CA SER A 180 20.60 5.37 -5.31
C SER A 180 21.80 6.16 -4.79
N GLU A 181 21.97 7.40 -5.27
CA GLU A 181 22.99 8.32 -4.77
C GLU A 181 22.79 8.64 -3.29
N LEU A 182 21.56 8.99 -2.89
CA LEU A 182 21.22 9.35 -1.51
C LEU A 182 21.48 8.22 -0.50
N LEU A 183 21.32 6.97 -0.94
CA LEU A 183 21.55 5.78 -0.12
C LEU A 183 22.95 5.17 -0.31
N ASN A 184 23.76 5.71 -1.23
CA ASN A 184 25.02 5.14 -1.66
C ASN A 184 24.90 3.65 -2.03
N ARG A 185 23.89 3.32 -2.83
CA ARG A 185 23.53 1.95 -3.22
C ARG A 185 22.84 1.93 -4.58
N ASP A 186 23.28 1.08 -5.50
CA ASP A 186 22.64 0.94 -6.82
C ASP A 186 21.26 0.28 -6.73
N LEU A 187 20.21 1.05 -7.03
CA LEU A 187 18.83 0.58 -7.13
C LEU A 187 18.30 0.62 -8.58
N THR A 188 19.14 0.99 -9.56
CA THR A 188 18.73 1.16 -10.98
C THR A 188 18.22 -0.12 -11.62
N HIS A 189 18.56 -1.28 -11.05
CA HIS A 189 18.03 -2.58 -11.45
C HIS A 189 16.49 -2.65 -11.37
N TRP A 190 15.83 -1.82 -10.55
CA TRP A 190 14.37 -1.70 -10.53
C TRP A 190 13.75 -1.17 -11.84
N CYS A 191 14.52 -0.41 -12.61
CA CYS A 191 14.08 0.23 -13.85
C CYS A 191 14.65 -0.43 -15.10
N ARG A 192 15.42 -1.52 -14.98
CA ARG A 192 15.88 -2.28 -16.14
C ARG A 192 14.70 -3.04 -16.74
N VAL A 193 14.53 -2.92 -18.06
CA VAL A 193 13.55 -3.69 -18.82
C VAL A 193 14.20 -5.05 -19.11
N GLU A 194 13.68 -6.11 -18.49
CA GLU A 194 13.92 -7.49 -18.95
C GLU A 194 12.87 -7.89 -19.98
#